data_AF-A0A957A6V6-F1
#
_entry.id   AF-A0A957A6V6-F1
#
_cell.length_a   1.000
_cell.length_b   1.000
_cell.length_c   1.000
_cell.angle_alpha   90.00
_cell.angle_beta   90.00
_cell.angle_gamma   90.00
#
_symmetry.space_group_name_H-M   'P 1'
#
loop_
_entity.id
_entity.type
_entity.pdbx_description
1 polymer ?
#
loop_
_entity_poly.entity_id
_entity_poly.type
_entity_poly.pdbx_seq_one_letter_code
_entity_poly.pdbx_strand_id
1 'polypeptide(L)'
;MPAGSGDSAARSSSATHDTSHPDHLHEARNRKAEQSDRTRATLLSVARELFAQAGYAATSTEEVVHRAGVTRGALYHHFRDKRELFEAVFVDIQAETRQHIRAASQTKTDRWDRFRAGFDEYLNRSMDPATQRITLIDAPAVLGWDRWRELDYTLDMLQGALSDLQALGVVSSALPA
;
A
#
# COMPACT_ATOMS: atom_id res chain seq x y z
N MET A 1 58.31 -60.58 -28.32
CA MET A 1 57.41 -61.39 -27.46
C MET A 1 58.11 -61.53 -26.11
N PRO A 2 57.53 -61.22 -24.93
CA PRO A 2 56.10 -61.23 -24.57
C PRO A 2 55.59 -59.93 -23.90
N ALA A 3 54.28 -59.92 -23.62
CA ALA A 3 53.56 -58.91 -22.84
C ALA A 3 53.68 -59.16 -21.32
N GLY A 4 53.56 -58.09 -20.52
CA GLY A 4 53.38 -58.19 -19.07
C GLY A 4 53.65 -56.90 -18.30
N SER A 5 52.56 -56.15 -18.04
CA SER A 5 52.21 -55.52 -16.75
C SER A 5 53.20 -54.59 -16.04
N GLY A 6 52.80 -53.33 -15.83
CA GLY A 6 53.47 -52.43 -14.90
C GLY A 6 52.82 -51.06 -14.80
N ASP A 7 52.24 -50.80 -13.64
CA ASP A 7 51.37 -49.70 -13.23
C ASP A 7 52.09 -48.33 -13.05
N SER A 8 51.26 -47.28 -13.06
CA SER A 8 51.40 -46.04 -12.29
C SER A 8 52.26 -44.85 -12.79
N ALA A 9 51.53 -43.73 -12.96
CA ALA A 9 51.73 -42.45 -12.27
C ALA A 9 52.13 -41.21 -13.10
N ALA A 10 51.42 -40.12 -12.75
CA ALA A 10 51.63 -38.69 -13.02
C ALA A 10 51.06 -38.12 -14.34
N ARG A 11 50.32 -37.01 -14.38
CA ARG A 11 49.92 -35.99 -13.38
C ARG A 11 48.77 -35.15 -13.95
N SER A 12 47.92 -34.67 -13.03
CA SER A 12 46.88 -33.64 -13.05
C SER A 12 46.97 -32.49 -14.08
N SER A 13 45.81 -32.00 -14.54
CA SER A 13 45.47 -30.59 -14.32
C SER A 13 43.97 -30.33 -14.29
N SER A 14 43.63 -29.40 -13.41
CA SER A 14 42.32 -29.02 -12.88
C SER A 14 41.44 -28.28 -13.89
N ALA A 15 40.14 -28.60 -13.88
CA ALA A 15 39.08 -27.69 -14.31
C ALA A 15 37.77 -28.05 -13.60
N THR A 16 37.73 -27.92 -12.28
CA THR A 16 36.46 -27.71 -11.58
C THR A 16 35.98 -26.31 -11.95
N HIS A 17 35.09 -26.21 -12.92
CA HIS A 17 34.30 -25.01 -13.16
C HIS A 17 33.29 -24.90 -12.00
N ASP A 18 33.75 -24.33 -10.88
CA ASP A 18 32.88 -23.91 -9.80
C ASP A 18 32.00 -22.76 -10.31
N THR A 19 30.81 -23.13 -10.76
CA THR A 19 29.78 -22.21 -11.23
C THR A 19 28.62 -22.24 -10.25
N SER A 20 28.90 -22.08 -8.97
CA SER A 20 27.86 -21.95 -7.95
C SER A 20 28.18 -20.71 -7.14
N HIS A 21 27.62 -19.52 -7.41
CA HIS A 21 27.35 -18.50 -6.35
C HIS A 21 26.67 -17.14 -6.70
N PRO A 22 25.96 -16.91 -7.83
CA PRO A 22 25.05 -15.74 -7.90
C PRO A 22 23.62 -16.03 -7.41
N ASP A 23 23.01 -17.15 -7.82
CA ASP A 23 21.54 -17.33 -7.70
C ASP A 23 21.01 -17.47 -6.26
N HIS A 24 21.70 -18.20 -5.38
CA HIS A 24 21.19 -18.45 -4.03
C HIS A 24 21.14 -17.20 -3.14
N LEU A 25 22.05 -16.24 -3.36
CA LEU A 25 22.04 -14.96 -2.64
C LEU A 25 20.89 -14.07 -3.13
N HIS A 26 20.59 -14.09 -4.44
CA HIS A 26 19.47 -13.36 -5.01
C HIS A 26 18.13 -13.94 -4.54
N GLU A 27 17.98 -15.27 -4.54
CA GLU A 27 16.77 -15.93 -4.04
C GLU A 27 16.55 -15.72 -2.53
N ALA A 28 17.60 -15.80 -1.71
CA ALA A 28 17.49 -15.58 -0.27
C ALA A 28 17.11 -14.12 0.05
N ARG A 29 17.63 -13.15 -0.72
CA ARG A 29 17.24 -11.74 -0.62
C ARG A 29 15.79 -11.53 -1.04
N ASN A 30 15.33 -12.18 -2.11
CA ASN A 30 13.95 -12.10 -2.58
C ASN A 30 12.98 -12.67 -1.55
N ARG A 31 13.24 -13.87 -1.01
CA ARG A 31 12.41 -14.46 0.07
C ARG A 31 12.33 -13.57 1.31
N LYS A 32 13.44 -12.93 1.69
CA LYS A 32 13.47 -12.00 2.82
C LYS A 32 12.65 -10.73 2.53
N ALA A 33 12.72 -10.20 1.31
CA ALA A 33 11.91 -9.06 0.89
C ALA A 33 10.40 -9.41 0.89
N GLU A 34 10.02 -10.52 0.28
CA GLU A 34 8.63 -11.02 0.28
C GLU A 34 8.09 -11.22 1.71
N GLN A 35 8.90 -11.77 2.61
CA GLN A 35 8.52 -11.92 4.01
C GLN A 35 8.32 -10.56 4.71
N SER A 36 9.19 -9.59 4.41
CA SER A 36 9.09 -8.21 4.91
C SER A 36 7.80 -7.56 4.43
N ASP A 37 7.49 -7.66 3.14
CA ASP A 37 6.28 -7.08 2.54
C ASP A 37 5.01 -7.71 3.10
N ARG A 38 5.01 -9.04 3.27
CA ARG A 38 3.90 -9.75 3.91
C ARG A 38 3.68 -9.31 5.35
N THR A 39 4.77 -9.11 6.10
CA THR A 39 4.69 -8.62 7.49
C THR A 39 4.11 -7.21 7.54
N ARG A 40 4.57 -6.31 6.66
CA ARG A 40 4.03 -4.96 6.52
C ARG A 40 2.54 -4.96 6.17
N ALA A 41 2.12 -5.80 5.22
CA ALA A 41 0.72 -5.93 4.83
C ALA A 41 -0.18 -6.43 5.98
N THR A 42 0.27 -7.44 6.72
CA THR A 42 -0.45 -7.93 7.92
C THR A 42 -0.59 -6.83 8.97
N LEU A 43 0.48 -6.10 9.25
CA LEU A 43 0.45 -4.97 10.19
C LEU A 43 -0.55 -3.89 9.78
N LEU A 44 -0.58 -3.51 8.50
CA LEU A 44 -1.53 -2.53 7.98
C LEU A 44 -2.98 -3.01 8.08
N SER A 45 -3.26 -4.25 7.69
CA SER A 45 -4.60 -4.83 7.77
C SER A 45 -5.13 -4.84 9.21
N VAL A 46 -4.32 -5.33 10.15
CA VAL A 46 -4.71 -5.40 11.56
C VAL A 46 -4.86 -4.01 12.17
N ALA A 47 -3.94 -3.10 11.87
CA ALA A 47 -4.02 -1.72 12.35
C ALA A 47 -5.27 -1.02 11.82
N ARG A 48 -5.61 -1.20 10.53
CA ARG A 48 -6.83 -0.67 9.92
C ARG A 48 -8.08 -1.18 10.63
N GLU A 49 -8.19 -2.48 10.89
CA GLU A 49 -9.31 -3.05 11.64
C GLU A 49 -9.45 -2.44 13.03
N LEU A 50 -8.35 -2.34 13.77
CA LEU A 50 -8.35 -1.82 15.13
C LEU A 50 -8.67 -0.32 15.18
N PHE A 51 -8.10 0.48 14.28
CA PHE A 51 -8.42 1.90 14.16
C PHE A 51 -9.88 2.12 13.75
N ALA A 52 -10.42 1.31 12.85
CA ALA A 52 -11.84 1.37 12.48
C ALA A 52 -12.74 1.04 13.68
N GLN A 53 -12.42 0.01 14.45
CA GLN A 53 -13.27 -0.48 15.56
C GLN A 53 -13.18 0.38 16.81
N ALA A 54 -11.97 0.78 17.21
CA ALA A 54 -11.70 1.45 18.49
C ALA A 54 -11.27 2.92 18.34
N GLY A 55 -10.94 3.37 17.13
CA GLY A 55 -10.35 4.70 16.89
C GLY A 55 -8.86 4.76 17.22
N TYR A 56 -8.17 5.76 16.68
CA TYR A 56 -6.73 5.92 16.87
C TYR A 56 -6.37 5.93 18.36
N ALA A 57 -7.02 6.75 19.18
CA ALA A 57 -6.62 6.96 20.58
C ALA A 57 -6.61 5.67 21.41
N ALA A 58 -7.60 4.79 21.23
CA ALA A 58 -7.76 3.57 22.04
C ALA A 58 -6.93 2.37 21.56
N THR A 59 -6.38 2.39 20.35
CA THR A 59 -5.55 1.30 19.81
C THR A 59 -4.10 1.42 20.30
N SER A 60 -3.50 0.37 20.87
CA SER A 60 -2.06 0.34 21.19
C SER A 60 -1.26 -0.39 20.11
N THR A 61 0.04 -0.06 19.97
CA THR A 61 0.94 -0.79 19.07
C THR A 61 1.17 -2.23 19.54
N GLU A 62 1.09 -2.47 20.84
CA GLU A 62 1.16 -3.78 21.47
C GLU A 62 -0.01 -4.67 21.03
N GLU A 63 -1.22 -4.12 20.99
CA GLU A 63 -2.42 -4.84 20.51
C GLU A 63 -2.31 -5.17 19.02
N VAL A 64 -1.82 -4.23 18.20
CA VAL A 64 -1.57 -4.46 16.76
C VAL A 64 -0.59 -5.62 16.58
N VAL A 65 0.54 -5.61 17.29
CA VAL A 65 1.57 -6.66 17.21
C VAL A 65 1.03 -8.01 17.67
N HIS A 66 0.29 -8.03 18.79
CA HIS A 66 -0.31 -9.24 19.34
C HIS A 66 -1.27 -9.87 18.33
N ARG A 67 -2.21 -9.08 17.79
CA ARG A 67 -3.22 -9.55 16.84
C ARG A 67 -2.64 -9.89 15.46
N ALA A 68 -1.57 -9.23 15.03
CA ALA A 68 -0.83 -9.55 13.82
C ALA A 68 0.05 -10.82 13.96
N GLY A 69 0.30 -11.30 15.18
CA GLY A 69 1.17 -12.46 15.42
C GLY A 69 2.64 -12.20 15.07
N VAL A 70 3.09 -10.94 15.19
CA VAL A 70 4.48 -10.53 14.87
C VAL A 70 5.20 -10.06 16.13
N THR A 71 6.48 -9.70 16.02
CA THR A 71 7.23 -9.13 17.15
C THR A 71 7.16 -7.61 17.14
N ARG A 72 7.41 -6.99 18.31
CA ARG A 72 7.53 -5.53 18.41
C ARG A 72 8.66 -4.97 17.54
N GLY A 73 9.76 -5.72 17.43
CA GLY A 73 10.87 -5.38 16.52
C GLY A 73 10.48 -5.39 15.05
N ALA A 74 9.58 -6.30 14.64
CA ALA A 74 9.05 -6.31 13.28
C ALA A 74 8.19 -5.09 12.98
N LEU A 75 7.34 -4.64 13.93
CA LEU A 75 6.59 -3.39 13.75
C LEU A 75 7.52 -2.19 13.60
N TYR A 76 8.49 -2.04 14.50
CA TYR A 76 9.42 -0.89 14.45
C TYR A 76 10.43 -0.94 13.31
N HIS A 77 10.59 -2.10 12.67
CA HIS A 77 11.32 -2.18 11.40
C HIS A 77 10.58 -1.47 10.26
N HIS A 78 9.24 -1.45 10.29
CA HIS A 78 8.40 -0.87 9.24
C HIS A 78 7.86 0.53 9.58
N PHE A 79 7.59 0.79 10.86
CA PHE A 79 6.95 2.02 11.32
C PHE A 79 7.62 2.50 12.61
N ARG A 80 8.18 3.69 12.59
CA ARG A 80 8.89 4.32 13.72
C ARG A 80 7.99 4.49 14.94
N ASP A 81 6.71 4.76 14.71
CA ASP A 81 5.71 5.05 15.73
C ASP A 81 4.29 4.72 15.24
N LYS A 82 3.32 4.83 16.16
CA LYS A 82 1.90 4.60 15.87
C LYS A 82 1.32 5.58 14.85
N ARG A 83 1.82 6.83 14.83
CA ARG A 83 1.35 7.87 13.89
C ARG A 83 1.76 7.54 12.47
N GLU A 84 2.97 7.03 12.25
CA GLU A 84 3.43 6.57 10.93
C GLU A 84 2.66 5.33 10.45
N LEU A 85 2.38 4.38 11.36
CA LEU A 85 1.50 3.25 11.05
C LEU A 85 0.10 3.72 10.65
N PHE A 86 -0.47 4.69 11.37
CA PHE A 86 -1.77 5.27 11.05
C PHE A 86 -1.76 6.02 9.71
N GLU A 87 -0.73 6.83 9.44
CA GLU A 87 -0.56 7.52 8.15
C GLU A 87 -0.51 6.51 7.00
N ALA A 88 0.21 5.39 7.17
CA ALA A 88 0.27 4.35 6.15
C ALA A 88 -1.10 3.67 5.92
N VAL A 89 -1.89 3.43 6.98
CA VAL A 89 -3.27 2.95 6.86
C VAL A 89 -4.15 3.97 6.12
N PHE A 90 -4.03 5.26 6.46
CA PHE A 90 -4.77 6.33 5.78
C PHE A 90 -4.44 6.35 4.29
N VAL A 91 -3.16 6.34 3.91
CA VAL A 91 -2.72 6.33 2.51
C VAL A 91 -3.25 5.11 1.75
N ASP A 92 -3.29 3.94 2.40
CA ASP A 92 -3.82 2.71 1.81
C ASP A 92 -5.33 2.80 1.52
N ILE A 93 -6.12 3.28 2.50
CA ILE A 93 -7.56 3.53 2.34
C ILE A 93 -7.84 4.54 1.23
N GLN A 94 -7.05 5.61 1.21
CA GLN A 94 -7.16 6.60 0.15
C GLN A 94 -6.92 5.91 -1.20
N ALA A 95 -5.82 5.18 -1.36
CA ALA A 95 -5.43 4.56 -2.62
C ALA A 95 -6.53 3.62 -3.16
N GLU A 96 -7.12 2.79 -2.28
CA GLU A 96 -8.30 1.99 -2.60
C GLU A 96 -9.46 2.87 -3.06
N THR A 97 -9.81 3.90 -2.29
CA THR A 97 -10.92 4.81 -2.61
C THR A 97 -10.74 5.43 -4.01
N ARG A 98 -9.52 5.80 -4.39
CA ARG A 98 -9.21 6.29 -5.75
C ARG A 98 -9.49 5.24 -6.82
N GLN A 99 -9.08 4.01 -6.58
CA GLN A 99 -9.31 2.90 -7.51
C GLN A 99 -10.81 2.65 -7.71
N HIS A 100 -11.58 2.66 -6.63
CA HIS A 100 -13.02 2.47 -6.67
C HIS A 100 -13.74 3.61 -7.41
N ILE A 101 -13.41 4.86 -7.11
CA ILE A 101 -13.95 6.03 -7.82
C ILE A 101 -13.64 5.96 -9.31
N ARG A 102 -12.39 5.62 -9.66
CA ARG A 102 -11.98 5.43 -11.07
C ARG A 102 -12.79 4.34 -11.74
N ALA A 103 -12.98 3.19 -11.08
CA ALA A 103 -13.74 2.07 -11.62
C ALA A 103 -15.21 2.46 -11.84
N ALA A 104 -15.87 3.07 -10.86
CA ALA A 104 -17.24 3.56 -10.96
C ALA A 104 -17.40 4.57 -12.11
N SER A 105 -16.48 5.53 -12.19
CA SER A 105 -16.44 6.54 -13.26
C SER A 105 -16.20 5.95 -14.65
N GLN A 106 -15.62 4.75 -14.77
CA GLN A 106 -15.35 4.12 -16.07
C GLN A 106 -16.51 3.25 -16.57
N THR A 107 -17.53 3.04 -15.75
CA THR A 107 -18.76 2.35 -16.16
C THR A 107 -19.69 3.21 -17.03
N LYS A 108 -19.41 4.52 -17.14
CA LYS A 108 -20.23 5.50 -17.86
C LYS A 108 -19.46 6.09 -19.03
N THR A 109 -20.21 6.47 -20.07
CA THR A 109 -19.65 7.09 -21.28
C THR A 109 -19.80 8.61 -21.26
N ASP A 110 -20.99 9.11 -20.86
CA ASP A 110 -21.24 10.55 -20.74
C ASP A 110 -20.41 11.17 -19.61
N ARG A 111 -19.83 12.36 -19.85
CA ARG A 111 -18.86 12.97 -18.93
C ARG A 111 -19.49 13.39 -17.60
N TRP A 112 -20.72 13.89 -17.63
CA TRP A 112 -21.45 14.24 -16.43
C TRP A 112 -21.82 12.99 -15.63
N ASP A 113 -22.27 11.93 -16.30
CA ASP A 113 -22.55 10.65 -15.66
C ASP A 113 -21.30 10.00 -15.06
N ARG A 114 -20.13 10.14 -15.73
CA ARG A 114 -18.84 9.69 -15.18
C ARG A 114 -18.49 10.42 -13.89
N PHE A 115 -18.64 11.74 -13.87
CA PHE A 115 -18.42 12.55 -12.67
C PHE A 115 -19.37 12.14 -11.54
N ARG A 116 -20.68 12.04 -11.83
CA ARG A 116 -21.68 11.62 -10.86
C ARG A 116 -21.37 10.24 -10.29
N ALA A 117 -21.07 9.25 -11.13
CA ALA A 117 -20.75 7.90 -10.66
C ALA A 117 -19.51 7.86 -9.77
N GLY A 118 -18.46 8.64 -10.11
CA GLY A 118 -17.28 8.76 -9.26
C GLY A 118 -17.57 9.46 -7.93
N PHE A 119 -18.37 10.52 -7.96
CA PHE A 119 -18.73 11.28 -6.76
C PHE A 119 -19.66 10.49 -5.83
N ASP A 120 -20.64 9.77 -6.38
CA ASP A 120 -21.52 8.89 -5.62
C ASP A 120 -20.71 7.79 -4.91
N GLU A 121 -19.72 7.18 -5.58
CA GLU A 121 -18.81 6.22 -4.94
C GLU A 121 -17.97 6.85 -3.82
N TYR A 122 -17.46 8.07 -4.02
CA TYR A 122 -16.73 8.80 -2.98
C TYR A 122 -17.61 9.05 -1.74
N LEU A 123 -18.84 9.53 -1.93
CA LEU A 123 -19.77 9.80 -0.84
C LEU A 123 -20.13 8.52 -0.10
N ASN A 124 -20.45 7.44 -0.82
CA ASN A 124 -20.77 6.15 -0.22
C ASN A 124 -19.62 5.63 0.65
N ARG A 125 -18.38 5.71 0.17
CA ARG A 125 -17.19 5.33 0.96
C ARG A 125 -16.94 6.26 2.13
N SER A 126 -17.14 7.56 1.96
CA SER A 126 -16.98 8.54 3.05
C SER A 126 -18.03 8.37 4.16
N MET A 127 -19.14 7.68 3.86
CA MET A 127 -20.19 7.33 4.82
C MET A 127 -20.03 5.93 5.42
N ASP A 128 -19.13 5.08 4.89
CA ASP A 128 -18.79 3.81 5.54
C ASP A 128 -18.17 4.09 6.92
N PRO A 129 -18.70 3.55 8.04
CA PRO A 129 -18.27 3.94 9.39
C PRO A 129 -16.78 3.72 9.65
N ALA A 130 -16.20 2.66 9.10
CA ALA A 130 -14.78 2.34 9.27
C ALA A 130 -13.91 3.38 8.54
N THR A 131 -14.25 3.66 7.28
CA THR A 131 -13.57 4.66 6.46
C THR A 131 -13.73 6.06 7.06
N GLN A 132 -14.96 6.47 7.36
CA GLN A 132 -15.28 7.78 7.94
C GLN A 132 -14.46 8.07 9.21
N ARG A 133 -14.41 7.10 10.14
CA ARG A 133 -13.65 7.27 11.38
C ARG A 133 -12.17 7.52 11.10
N ILE A 134 -11.56 6.72 10.24
CA ILE A 134 -10.12 6.84 9.97
C ILE A 134 -9.81 8.11 9.17
N THR A 135 -10.55 8.37 8.08
CA THR A 135 -10.16 9.39 7.10
C THR A 135 -10.68 10.79 7.41
N LEU A 136 -11.86 10.91 8.02
CA LEU A 136 -12.52 12.20 8.25
C LEU A 136 -12.51 12.63 9.72
N ILE A 137 -12.47 11.69 10.67
CA ILE A 137 -12.51 11.99 12.10
C ILE A 137 -11.10 11.98 12.70
N ASP A 138 -10.41 10.84 12.62
CA ASP A 138 -9.12 10.64 13.28
C ASP A 138 -7.97 11.32 12.51
N ALA A 139 -7.94 11.22 11.17
CA ALA A 139 -6.80 11.70 10.40
C ALA A 139 -6.50 13.20 10.55
N PRO A 140 -7.48 14.13 10.49
CA PRO A 140 -7.19 15.54 10.75
C PRO A 140 -6.57 15.80 12.14
N ALA A 141 -7.04 15.07 13.15
CA ALA A 141 -6.57 15.21 14.53
C ALA A 141 -5.17 14.59 14.75
N VAL A 142 -4.88 13.46 14.10
CA VAL A 142 -3.63 12.69 14.28
C VAL A 142 -2.49 13.20 13.39
N LEU A 143 -2.80 13.53 12.13
CA LEU A 143 -1.79 13.96 11.15
C LEU A 143 -1.54 15.46 11.24
N GLY A 144 -2.54 16.22 11.68
CA GLY A 144 -2.59 17.68 11.56
C GLY A 144 -3.20 18.11 10.24
N TRP A 145 -3.76 19.32 10.20
CA TRP A 145 -4.52 19.84 9.06
C TRP A 145 -3.74 19.80 7.74
N ASP A 146 -2.51 20.31 7.74
CA ASP A 146 -1.70 20.43 6.51
C ASP A 146 -1.34 19.05 5.96
N ARG A 147 -0.83 18.15 6.81
CA ARG A 147 -0.42 16.80 6.39
C ARG A 147 -1.61 15.96 5.92
N TRP A 148 -2.75 16.05 6.61
CA TRP A 148 -3.96 15.36 6.19
C TRP A 148 -4.41 15.83 4.80
N ARG A 149 -4.41 17.15 4.53
CA ARG A 149 -4.77 17.70 3.21
C ARG A 149 -3.78 17.35 2.11
N GLU A 150 -2.48 17.33 2.40
CA GLU A 150 -1.46 16.88 1.43
C GLU A 150 -1.70 15.44 0.97
N LEU A 151 -2.19 14.59 1.88
CA LEU A 151 -2.46 13.19 1.58
C LEU A 151 -3.90 12.97 1.07
N ASP A 152 -4.81 13.89 1.36
CA ASP A 152 -6.19 13.86 0.88
C ASP A 152 -6.36 14.51 -0.50
N TYR A 153 -6.12 13.71 -1.54
CA TYR A 153 -6.31 14.11 -2.94
C TYR A 153 -7.77 14.04 -3.42
N THR A 154 -8.73 13.64 -2.58
CA THR A 154 -10.11 13.45 -3.05
C THR A 154 -10.76 14.77 -3.46
N LEU A 155 -10.50 15.83 -2.69
CA LEU A 155 -10.92 17.20 -3.03
C LEU A 155 -10.24 17.70 -4.30
N ASP A 156 -8.93 17.50 -4.44
CA ASP A 156 -8.18 17.93 -5.64
C ASP A 156 -8.69 17.22 -6.90
N MET A 157 -8.99 15.92 -6.81
CA MET A 157 -9.57 15.16 -7.89
C MET A 157 -10.98 15.65 -8.26
N LEU A 158 -11.82 15.99 -7.27
CA LEU A 158 -13.14 16.56 -7.52
C LEU A 158 -13.05 17.92 -8.21
N GLN A 159 -12.16 18.79 -7.73
CA GLN A 159 -11.89 20.09 -8.36
C GLN A 159 -11.38 19.95 -9.79
N GLY A 160 -10.47 19.01 -10.03
CA GLY A 160 -9.97 18.70 -11.37
C GLY A 160 -11.10 18.24 -12.30
N ALA A 161 -11.93 17.28 -11.85
CA ALA A 161 -13.04 16.78 -12.64
C ALA A 161 -14.10 17.85 -12.94
N LEU A 162 -14.40 18.72 -11.97
CA LEU A 162 -15.30 19.87 -12.18
C LEU A 162 -14.70 20.88 -13.17
N SER A 163 -13.40 21.17 -13.06
CA SER A 163 -12.69 22.07 -13.97
C SER A 163 -12.71 21.54 -15.40
N ASP A 164 -12.53 20.23 -15.59
CA ASP A 164 -12.63 19.58 -16.90
C ASP A 164 -14.04 19.69 -17.49
N LEU A 165 -15.08 19.51 -16.67
CA LEU A 165 -16.47 19.67 -17.10
C LEU A 165 -16.79 21.11 -17.49
N GLN A 166 -16.24 22.09 -16.77
CA GLN A 166 -16.36 23.51 -17.09
C GLN A 166 -15.66 23.86 -18.39
N ALA A 167 -14.42 23.39 -18.59
CA ALA A 167 -13.65 23.61 -19.81
C ALA A 167 -14.34 23.05 -21.06
N LEU A 168 -15.14 21.99 -20.89
CA LEU A 168 -15.92 21.35 -21.95
C LEU A 168 -17.32 21.95 -22.15
N GLY A 169 -17.69 22.96 -21.36
CA GLY A 169 -19.01 23.59 -21.41
C GLY A 169 -20.16 22.70 -20.92
N VAL A 170 -19.86 21.59 -20.24
CA VAL A 170 -20.87 20.67 -19.67
C VAL A 170 -21.50 21.28 -18.42
N VAL A 171 -20.70 22.01 -17.64
CA VAL A 171 -21.13 22.71 -16.43
C VAL A 171 -20.75 24.19 -16.54
N SER A 172 -21.66 25.09 -16.18
CA SER A 172 -21.38 26.53 -16.18
C SER A 172 -20.37 26.88 -15.08
N SER A 173 -19.48 27.83 -15.35
CA SER A 173 -18.50 28.35 -14.38
C SER A 173 -19.07 29.37 -13.39
N ALA A 174 -20.32 29.81 -13.60
CA ALA A 174 -20.92 30.85 -12.77
C ALA A 174 -21.73 30.28 -11.58
N LEU A 175 -21.37 30.68 -10.36
CA LEU A 175 -22.39 30.83 -9.31
C LEU A 175 -23.32 31.96 -9.75
N PRO A 176 -24.65 31.77 -9.78
CA PRO A 176 -25.56 32.88 -10.03
C PRO A 176 -25.32 33.97 -8.98
N ALA A 177 -25.21 35.21 -9.46
CA ALA A 177 -25.01 36.42 -8.65
C ALA A 177 -26.17 36.67 -7.68
#